data_AF-A0A356ITI5-F1
#
_entry.id   AF-A0A356ITI5-F1
#
_cell.length_a   1.000
_cell.length_b   1.000
_cell.length_c   1.000
_cell.angle_alpha   90.00
_cell.angle_beta   90.00
_cell.angle_gamma   90.00
#
_symmetry.space_group_name_H-M   'P 1'
#
loop_
_entity.id
_entity.type
_entity.pdbx_description
1 polymer ?
#
loop_
_entity_poly.entity_id
_entity_poly.type
_entity_poly.pdbx_seq_one_letter_code
_entity_poly.pdbx_strand_id
1 'polypeptide(L)'
;MAKDHWQIYNHASKNTRFTSGGFDTMPTYEAPKVVLDAALKATRLIGNSLYGVDIKQSGNRAVVIEVNDNPSIEHGVEDRFLENQLYEQIMQDFIARIENRRGQKK
;
A
#
# COMPACT_ATOMS: atom_id res chain seq x y z
N MET A 1 7.05 -17.69 -10.93
CA MET A 1 7.92 -16.50 -10.74
C MET A 1 9.11 -16.59 -11.69
N ALA A 2 9.63 -15.47 -12.17
CA ALA A 2 10.74 -15.45 -13.13
C ALA A 2 12.08 -15.83 -12.46
N LYS A 3 13.02 -16.36 -13.24
CA LYS A 3 14.38 -16.62 -12.74
C LYS A 3 15.04 -15.30 -12.33
N ASP A 4 15.71 -15.28 -11.17
CA ASP A 4 16.44 -14.12 -10.62
C ASP A 4 15.59 -12.87 -10.35
N HIS A 5 14.27 -13.03 -10.12
CA HIS A 5 13.42 -11.91 -9.69
C HIS A 5 13.77 -11.44 -8.28
N TRP A 6 13.53 -10.15 -8.02
CA TRP A 6 13.70 -9.56 -6.70
C TRP A 6 12.72 -10.19 -5.69
N GLN A 7 13.22 -10.50 -4.49
CA GLN A 7 12.47 -11.12 -3.41
C GLN A 7 12.77 -10.43 -2.08
N ILE A 8 11.76 -10.35 -1.22
CA ILE A 8 11.90 -9.90 0.18
C ILE A 8 12.18 -11.06 1.15
N TYR A 9 12.04 -12.30 0.68
CA TYR A 9 12.33 -13.52 1.42
C TYR A 9 13.65 -14.14 0.97
N ASN A 10 14.51 -14.47 1.92
CA ASN A 10 15.69 -15.27 1.67
C ASN A 10 15.35 -16.76 1.75
N HIS A 11 15.02 -17.34 0.60
CA HIS A 11 14.75 -18.77 0.46
C HIS A 11 16.02 -19.65 0.51
N ALA A 12 17.21 -19.06 0.40
CA ALA A 12 18.49 -19.77 0.46
C ALA A 12 19.03 -19.93 1.90
N SER A 13 18.31 -19.41 2.90
CA SER A 13 18.66 -19.58 4.31
C SER A 13 18.75 -21.06 4.69
N LYS A 14 19.90 -21.49 5.23
CA LYS A 14 20.12 -22.85 5.73
C LYS A 14 19.31 -23.17 7.00
N ASN A 15 18.74 -22.16 7.65
CA ASN A 15 17.80 -22.34 8.75
C ASN A 15 16.38 -22.56 8.19
N THR A 16 15.66 -23.54 8.72
CA THR A 16 14.35 -24.06 8.26
C THR A 16 13.18 -23.07 8.33
N ARG A 17 13.42 -21.81 8.69
CA ARG A 17 12.45 -20.72 8.56
C ARG A 17 12.95 -19.76 7.50
N PHE A 18 12.12 -19.52 6.49
CA PHE A 18 12.31 -18.43 5.54
C PHE A 18 12.52 -17.12 6.32
N THR A 19 13.57 -16.37 6.00
CA THR A 19 13.88 -15.11 6.68
C THR A 19 13.45 -13.94 5.80
N SER A 20 12.69 -13.01 6.35
CA SER A 20 12.34 -11.73 5.72
C SER A 20 12.93 -10.58 6.53
N GLY A 21 12.95 -9.39 5.93
CA GLY A 21 13.12 -8.16 6.69
C GLY A 21 11.98 -7.94 7.70
N GLY A 22 12.19 -7.00 8.63
CA GLY A 22 11.11 -6.48 9.47
C GLY A 22 10.22 -5.52 8.70
N PHE A 23 9.11 -5.13 9.32
CA PHE A 23 8.22 -4.08 8.83
C PHE A 23 7.98 -3.06 9.95
N ASP A 24 7.56 -1.87 9.55
CA ASP A 24 7.06 -0.85 10.46
C ASP A 24 5.86 -0.15 9.80
N THR A 25 4.93 0.30 10.63
CA THR A 25 3.70 0.96 10.19
C THR A 25 3.71 2.37 10.75
N MET A 26 3.69 3.34 9.85
CA MET A 26 3.88 4.75 10.20
C MET A 26 2.79 5.63 9.61
N PRO A 27 2.49 6.78 10.23
CA PRO A 27 1.63 7.79 9.63
C PRO A 27 2.24 8.36 8.35
N THR A 28 1.38 8.86 7.47
CA THR A 28 1.80 9.39 6.17
C THR A 28 2.76 10.58 6.27
N TYR A 29 2.73 11.36 7.35
CA TYR A 29 3.66 12.49 7.53
C TYR A 29 5.07 12.07 7.96
N GLU A 30 5.27 10.83 8.41
CA GLU A 30 6.60 10.26 8.69
C GLU A 30 7.19 9.56 7.48
N ALA A 31 6.36 9.16 6.51
CA ALA A 31 6.83 8.56 5.28
C ALA A 31 7.66 9.55 4.44
N PRO A 32 8.80 9.12 3.86
CA PRO A 32 9.62 9.98 3.03
C PRO A 32 8.83 10.58 1.87
N LYS A 33 8.94 11.91 1.67
CA LYS A 33 8.19 12.62 0.63
C LYS A 33 8.34 12.03 -0.77
N VAL A 34 9.55 11.58 -1.13
CA VAL A 34 9.81 10.96 -2.44
C VAL A 34 9.05 9.65 -2.66
N VAL A 35 8.71 8.92 -1.59
CA VAL A 35 7.90 7.70 -1.64
C VAL A 35 6.44 8.06 -1.86
N LEU A 36 5.90 9.01 -1.09
CA LEU A 36 4.52 9.49 -1.25
C LEU A 36 4.28 10.08 -2.64
N ASP A 37 5.20 10.92 -3.12
CA ASP A 37 5.11 11.56 -4.43
C ASP A 37 5.14 10.52 -5.56
N ALA A 38 5.93 9.45 -5.41
CA ALA A 38 5.98 8.36 -6.39
C ALA A 38 4.67 7.54 -6.39
N ALA A 39 4.14 7.20 -5.20
CA ALA A 39 2.88 6.47 -5.05
C ALA A 39 1.71 7.23 -5.70
N LEU A 40 1.55 8.51 -5.36
CA LEU A 40 0.46 9.35 -5.87
C LEU A 40 0.56 9.56 -7.39
N LYS A 41 1.77 9.72 -7.94
CA LYS A 41 1.96 9.84 -9.39
C LYS A 41 1.56 8.58 -10.14
N ALA A 42 1.87 7.40 -9.58
CA ALA A 42 1.54 6.12 -10.22
C ALA A 42 0.03 5.87 -10.25
N THR A 43 -0.69 6.19 -9.17
CA THR A 43 -2.13 5.91 -9.04
C THR A 43 -3.00 6.93 -9.78
N ARG A 44 -2.54 8.18 -9.93
CA ARG A 44 -3.31 9.26 -10.56
C ARG A 44 -3.80 8.96 -11.98
N LEU A 45 -3.03 8.17 -12.75
CA LEU A 45 -3.40 7.78 -14.11
C LEU A 45 -4.52 6.73 -14.15
N ILE A 46 -4.70 5.98 -13.07
CA ILE A 46 -5.71 4.92 -12.96
C ILE A 46 -7.03 5.55 -12.50
N GLY A 47 -6.98 6.39 -11.47
CA GLY A 47 -8.15 7.08 -10.95
C GLY A 47 -8.07 7.32 -9.45
N ASN A 48 -9.23 7.60 -8.85
CA ASN A 48 -9.36 7.84 -7.42
C ASN A 48 -9.96 6.60 -6.73
N SER A 49 -9.13 5.80 -6.06
CA SER A 49 -9.51 4.58 -5.33
C SER A 49 -8.50 4.31 -4.20
N LEU A 50 -8.74 3.25 -3.43
CA LEU A 50 -7.76 2.68 -2.51
C LEU A 50 -6.78 1.79 -3.31
N TYR A 51 -5.49 2.08 -3.22
CA TYR A 51 -4.44 1.33 -3.90
C TYR A 51 -3.32 0.98 -2.92
N GLY A 52 -2.76 -0.23 -3.05
CA GLY A 52 -1.45 -0.57 -2.48
C GLY A 52 -0.37 -0.27 -3.51
N VAL A 53 0.73 0.36 -3.10
CA VAL A 53 1.83 0.68 -4.02
C VAL A 53 3.14 0.21 -3.42
N ASP A 54 3.77 -0.75 -4.07
CA ASP A 54 5.06 -1.27 -3.66
C ASP A 54 6.17 -0.40 -4.24
N ILE A 55 6.98 0.19 -3.36
CA ILE A 55 8.02 1.14 -3.73
C ILE A 55 9.36 0.70 -3.17
N LYS A 56 10.36 0.71 -4.04
CA LYS A 56 11.77 0.58 -3.63
C LYS A 56 12.42 1.95 -3.52
N GLN A 57 12.92 2.27 -2.34
CA GLN A 57 13.69 3.47 -2.08
C GLN A 57 15.20 3.16 -1.99
N SER A 58 16.02 4.00 -2.62
CA SER A 58 17.47 4.03 -2.46
C SER A 58 17.94 5.48 -2.36
N GLY A 59 18.33 5.92 -1.16
CA GLY A 59 18.59 7.32 -0.87
C GLY A 59 17.37 8.19 -1.19
N ASN A 60 17.53 9.15 -2.10
CA ASN A 60 16.45 10.04 -2.54
C ASN A 60 15.72 9.56 -3.81
N ARG A 61 16.01 8.34 -4.28
CA ARG A 61 15.35 7.74 -5.45
C ARG A 61 14.28 6.77 -4.98
N ALA A 62 13.04 6.97 -5.44
CA ALA A 62 11.93 6.05 -5.25
C ALA A 62 11.49 5.48 -6.61
N VAL A 63 11.28 4.17 -6.68
CA VAL A 63 10.86 3.46 -7.90
C VAL A 63 9.66 2.58 -7.55
N VAL A 64 8.58 2.75 -8.30
CA VAL A 64 7.37 1.92 -8.18
C VAL A 64 7.64 0.56 -8.80
N ILE A 65 7.30 -0.50 -8.08
CA ILE A 65 7.41 -1.90 -8.50
C ILE A 65 6.04 -2.40 -8.98
N GLU A 66 5.00 -2.18 -8.17
CA GLU A 66 3.65 -2.68 -8.40
C GLU A 66 2.59 -1.72 -7.87
N VAL A 67 1.40 -1.75 -8.49
CA VAL A 67 0.21 -1.04 -8.01
C VAL A 67 -0.94 -2.05 -7.95
N ASN A 68 -1.48 -2.24 -6.75
CA ASN A 68 -2.59 -3.15 -6.45
C ASN A 68 -3.87 -2.35 -6.27
N ASP A 69 -4.91 -2.67 -7.04
CA ASP A 69 -6.25 -2.05 -6.97
C ASP A 69 -7.15 -2.63 -5.86
N ASN A 70 -6.79 -3.80 -5.36
CA ASN A 70 -7.40 -4.45 -4.20
C ASN A 70 -6.30 -4.87 -3.22
N PRO A 71 -5.68 -3.91 -2.51
CA PRO A 71 -4.64 -4.22 -1.55
C PRO A 71 -5.19 -5.00 -0.36
N SER A 72 -4.37 -5.88 0.21
CA SER A 72 -4.63 -6.45 1.53
C SER A 72 -4.49 -5.38 2.61
N ILE A 73 -5.34 -5.48 3.64
CA ILE A 73 -5.25 -4.72 4.89
C ILE A 73 -5.25 -5.75 6.00
N GLU A 74 -4.07 -6.11 6.49
CA GLU A 74 -3.85 -7.16 7.47
C GLU A 74 -3.90 -6.58 8.89
N HIS A 75 -4.63 -7.27 9.78
CA HIS A 75 -4.73 -6.88 11.18
C HIS A 75 -3.38 -7.02 11.89
N GLY A 76 -3.00 -5.99 12.64
CA GLY A 76 -1.69 -5.89 13.28
C GLY A 76 -0.58 -5.49 12.31
N VAL A 77 -0.89 -5.10 11.08
CA VAL A 77 0.08 -4.58 10.09
C VAL A 77 -0.35 -3.19 9.63
N GLU A 78 -1.26 -3.04 8.67
CA GLU A 78 -1.66 -1.72 8.13
C GLU A 78 -2.44 -0.89 9.15
N ASP A 79 -3.16 -1.54 10.07
CA ASP A 79 -3.97 -0.89 11.10
C ASP A 79 -3.21 -0.54 12.38
N ARG A 80 -1.90 -0.78 12.48
CA ARG A 80 -1.15 -0.54 13.74
C ARG A 80 -1.15 0.91 14.23
N PHE A 81 -1.31 1.88 13.33
CA PHE A 81 -1.30 3.30 13.69
C PHE A 81 -2.71 3.88 13.86
N LEU A 82 -3.61 3.63 12.90
CA LEU A 82 -4.98 4.18 12.93
C LEU A 82 -6.00 3.28 13.63
N GLU A 83 -5.65 2.01 13.85
CA GLU A 83 -6.54 0.99 14.41
C GLU A 83 -7.90 0.99 13.70
N ASN A 84 -9.00 1.04 14.47
CA ASN A 84 -10.37 1.07 13.97
C ASN A 84 -10.65 2.22 13.00
N GLN A 85 -9.93 3.35 13.11
CA GLN A 85 -10.15 4.53 12.27
C GLN A 85 -9.81 4.25 10.80
N LEU A 86 -8.87 3.35 10.51
CA LEU A 86 -8.56 2.95 9.13
C LEU A 86 -9.80 2.36 8.45
N TYR A 87 -10.46 1.43 9.13
CA TYR A 87 -11.65 0.77 8.62
C TYR A 87 -12.85 1.72 8.53
N GLU A 88 -13.02 2.62 9.50
CA GLU A 88 -14.03 3.66 9.44
C GLU A 88 -13.86 4.56 8.21
N GLN A 89 -12.64 4.98 7.89
CA GLN A 89 -12.35 5.79 6.70
C GLN A 89 -12.68 5.05 5.40
N ILE A 90 -12.33 3.77 5.29
CA ILE A 90 -12.67 2.93 4.13
C ILE A 90 -14.19 2.82 3.96
N MET A 91 -14.91 2.55 5.06
CA MET A 91 -16.37 2.44 5.02
C MET A 91 -17.05 3.76 4.68
N GLN A 92 -16.52 4.89 5.17
CA GLN A 92 -17.01 6.23 4.83
C GLN A 92 -16.84 6.54 3.34
N ASP A 93 -15.70 6.18 2.73
CA ASP A 93 -15.48 6.36 1.29
C ASP A 93 -16.47 5.52 0.46
N PHE A 94 -16.77 4.28 0.86
CA PHE A 94 -17.80 3.46 0.20
C PHE A 94 -19.19 4.10 0.27
N ILE A 95 -19.60 4.59 1.46
CA ILE A 95 -20.88 5.28 1.63
C ILE A 95 -20.94 6.52 0.72
N ALA A 96 -19.91 7.36 0.75
CA ALA A 96 -19.85 8.57 -0.06
C ALA A 96 -19.98 8.27 -1.57
N ARG A 97 -19.32 7.21 -2.05
CA ARG A 97 -19.41 6.79 -3.46
C ARG A 97 -20.79 6.27 -3.85
N ILE A 98 -21.45 5.51 -2.97
CA ILE A 98 -22.81 5.01 -3.20
C ILE A 98 -23.79 6.17 -3.30
N GLU A 99 -23.70 7.13 -2.38
CA GLU A 99 -24.58 8.31 -2.36
C GLU A 99 -24.35 9.21 -3.58
N ASN A 100 -23.11 9.43 -3.98
CA ASN A 100 -22.79 10.19 -5.20
C ASN A 100 -23.38 9.54 -6.46
N ARG A 101 -23.34 8.20 -6.59
CA ARG A 101 -23.96 7.49 -7.72
C ARG A 101 -25.49 7.56 -7.70
N ARG A 102 -26.12 7.59 -6.52
CA ARG A 102 -27.57 7.78 -6.37
C ARG A 102 -27.99 9.20 -6.75
N GLY A 103 -27.23 10.21 -6.34
CA GLY A 103 -27.47 11.62 -6.68
C GLY A 103 -27.35 11.91 -8.18
N GLN A 104 -26.50 11.19 -8.91
CA GLN A 104 -26.36 11.29 -10.37
C GLN A 104 -27.51 10.67 -11.18
N LYS A 105 -28.42 9.92 -10.54
CA LYS A 105 -29.57 9.28 -11.21
C LYS A 105 -30.88 10.10 -11.11
N LYS A 106 -30.80 11.36 -10.69
CA LYS A 106 -31.90 12.34 -10.79
C LYS A 106 -31.58 13.35 -11.87
#